data_AF-A0A9X9XBG3-F1
#
_entry.id   AF-A0A9X9XBG3-F1
#
_cell.length_a   1.000
_cell.length_b   1.000
_cell.length_c   1.000
_cell.angle_alpha   90.00
_cell.angle_beta   90.00
_cell.angle_gamma   90.00
#
_symmetry.space_group_name_H-M   'P 1'
#
loop_
_entity.id
_entity.type
_entity.pdbx_description
1 polymer ?
#
loop_
_entity_poly.entity_id
_entity_poly.type
_entity_poly.pdbx_seq_one_letter_code
_entity_poly.pdbx_strand_id
1 'polypeptide(L)'
;MLALGQMGDPAFRRPLLFGVLGAAVALGLLTWGAIEAAAWAAGGTGWLSWLAQLGGGAAALVMAWWLFLPVAAAIASQLVEPVAAAVERRHYPGLPPPQGASIVAQVAFGLRFGLKLLALQLVMLPLLFVPVLGFVLALTVSAYALGAGMVQQTALLRMDGAGARAAWRRLRVAGWLLGMALAAMALVPLLNLLVPILGTAAAVHLLQRSTRS
;
A
#
# COMPACT_ATOMS: atom_id res chain seq x y z
N MET A 1 -17.52 21.41 3.62
CA MET A 1 -16.09 21.66 3.95
C MET A 1 -15.73 21.07 5.32
N LEU A 2 -15.93 19.75 5.51
CA LEU A 2 -15.55 19.03 6.75
C LEU A 2 -14.29 18.17 6.57
N ALA A 3 -13.79 18.05 5.33
CA ALA A 3 -12.63 17.21 4.99
C ALA A 3 -11.28 17.83 5.43
N LEU A 4 -11.17 19.16 5.49
CA LEU A 4 -9.97 19.83 6.01
C LEU A 4 -9.91 19.81 7.55
N GLY A 5 -11.05 19.67 8.23
CA GLY A 5 -11.12 19.59 9.70
C GLY A 5 -10.74 18.24 10.29
N GLN A 6 -10.80 17.15 9.51
CA GLN A 6 -10.45 15.80 9.97
C GLN A 6 -8.98 15.40 9.73
N MET A 7 -8.22 16.16 8.92
CA MET A 7 -6.76 15.99 8.84
C MET A 7 -6.04 16.41 10.14
N GLY A 8 -6.74 17.08 11.05
CA GLY A 8 -6.27 17.46 12.39
C GLY A 8 -6.59 16.42 13.47
N ASP A 9 -7.31 15.34 13.16
CA ASP A 9 -7.77 14.40 14.17
C ASP A 9 -6.60 13.52 14.69
N PRO A 10 -6.28 13.56 16.01
CA PRO A 10 -5.21 12.76 16.59
C PRO A 10 -5.39 11.26 16.38
N ALA A 11 -6.61 10.77 16.11
CA ALA A 11 -6.87 9.37 15.81
C ALA A 11 -6.24 8.88 14.49
N PHE A 12 -6.08 9.77 13.49
CA PHE A 12 -5.44 9.46 12.21
C PHE A 12 -3.93 9.76 12.21
N ARG A 13 -3.53 10.84 12.89
CA ARG A 13 -2.10 11.21 12.97
C ARG A 13 -1.31 10.25 13.84
N ARG A 14 -1.87 9.77 14.96
CA ARG A 14 -1.14 8.91 15.90
C ARG A 14 -0.64 7.63 15.23
N PRO A 15 -1.45 6.82 14.54
CA PRO A 15 -0.95 5.59 13.92
C PRO A 15 0.06 5.85 12.80
N LEU A 16 -0.12 6.92 12.02
CA LEU A 16 0.86 7.34 11.01
C LEU A 16 2.18 7.77 11.64
N LEU A 17 2.13 8.65 12.65
CA LEU A 17 3.32 9.15 13.34
C LEU A 17 4.01 8.00 14.09
N PHE A 18 3.28 7.15 14.81
CA PHE A 18 3.85 6.00 15.51
C PHE A 18 4.41 4.96 14.54
N GLY A 19 3.77 4.75 13.38
CA GLY A 19 4.29 3.85 12.34
C GLY A 19 5.56 4.39 11.69
N VAL A 20 5.57 5.65 11.28
CA VAL A 20 6.72 6.30 10.64
C VAL A 20 7.86 6.54 11.62
N LEU A 21 7.58 7.09 12.81
CA LEU A 21 8.57 7.27 13.87
C LEU A 21 9.06 5.92 14.39
N GLY A 22 8.18 4.95 14.57
CA GLY A 22 8.56 3.59 14.96
C GLY A 22 9.49 2.95 13.93
N ALA A 23 9.19 3.08 12.64
CA ALA A 23 10.05 2.60 11.56
C ALA A 23 11.39 3.36 11.51
N ALA A 24 11.38 4.69 11.67
CA ALA A 24 12.58 5.51 11.66
C ALA A 24 13.48 5.24 12.88
N VAL A 25 12.90 5.08 14.06
CA VAL A 25 13.62 4.72 15.29
C VAL A 25 14.16 3.30 15.19
N ALA A 26 13.36 2.33 14.72
CA ALA A 26 13.83 0.96 14.50
C ALA A 26 14.99 0.92 13.51
N LEU A 27 14.89 1.64 12.39
CA LEU A 27 15.98 1.78 11.42
C LEU A 27 17.22 2.41 12.06
N GLY A 28 17.05 3.53 12.78
CA GLY A 28 18.16 4.21 13.47
C GLY A 28 18.87 3.32 14.48
N LEU A 29 18.11 2.60 15.31
CA LEU A 29 18.67 1.68 16.31
C LEU A 29 19.35 0.47 15.68
N LEU A 30 18.75 -0.13 14.64
CA LEU A 30 19.33 -1.27 13.94
C LEU A 30 20.63 -0.90 13.23
N THR A 31 20.66 0.29 12.60
CA THR A 31 21.84 0.77 11.88
C THR A 31 22.95 1.20 12.82
N TRP A 32 22.61 1.94 13.88
CA TRP A 32 23.54 2.25 14.98
C TRP A 32 24.13 0.97 15.58
N GLY A 33 23.28 0.01 15.96
CA GLY A 33 23.72 -1.26 16.53
C GLY A 33 24.61 -2.08 15.59
N ALA A 34 24.30 -2.10 14.29
CA ALA A 34 25.11 -2.78 13.29
C ALA A 34 26.50 -2.13 13.12
N ILE A 35 26.57 -0.80 13.13
CA ILE A 35 27.83 -0.05 13.04
C ILE A 35 28.69 -0.31 14.28
N GLU A 36 28.13 -0.18 15.48
CA GLU A 36 28.85 -0.39 16.74
C GLU A 36 29.32 -1.85 16.89
N ALA A 37 28.47 -2.82 16.57
CA ALA A 37 28.84 -4.23 16.61
C ALA A 37 29.98 -4.55 15.63
N ALA A 38 29.95 -3.98 14.43
CA ALA A 38 30.99 -4.16 13.43
C ALA A 38 32.31 -3.47 13.83
N ALA A 39 32.24 -2.26 14.40
CA ALA A 39 33.40 -1.52 14.90
C ALA A 39 34.07 -2.24 16.09
N TRP A 40 33.27 -2.77 17.02
CA TRP A 40 33.75 -3.59 18.14
C TRP A 40 34.44 -4.87 17.63
N ALA A 41 33.80 -5.60 16.71
CA ALA A 41 34.37 -6.81 16.11
C ALA A 41 35.68 -6.55 15.34
N ALA A 42 35.84 -5.34 14.78
CA ALA A 42 37.04 -4.90 14.06
C ALA A 42 38.15 -4.34 14.97
N GLY A 43 38.00 -4.38 16.30
CA GLY A 43 39.01 -3.90 17.25
C GLY A 43 38.99 -2.38 17.52
N GLY A 44 37.91 -1.69 17.15
CA GLY A 44 37.63 -0.30 17.53
C GLY A 44 38.41 0.78 16.77
N THR A 45 39.64 0.53 16.32
CA THR A 45 40.49 1.53 15.62
C THR A 45 41.25 0.93 14.44
N GLY A 46 41.59 1.76 13.44
CA GLY A 46 42.36 1.36 12.25
C GLY A 46 41.53 1.15 10.98
N TRP A 47 42.18 0.71 9.89
CA TRP A 47 41.57 0.59 8.57
C TRP A 47 40.41 -0.44 8.51
N LEU A 48 40.45 -1.46 9.39
CA LEU A 48 39.40 -2.47 9.51
C LEU A 48 38.10 -1.88 10.12
N SER A 49 38.24 -0.97 11.09
CA SER A 49 37.13 -0.19 11.65
C SER A 49 36.51 0.74 10.60
N TRP A 50 37.33 1.35 9.73
CA TRP A 50 36.84 2.18 8.64
C TRP A 50 36.03 1.39 7.61
N LEU A 51 36.48 0.19 7.23
CA LEU A 51 35.72 -0.73 6.37
C LEU A 51 34.41 -1.20 7.03
N ALA A 52 34.44 -1.48 8.34
CA ALA A 52 33.25 -1.84 9.11
C ALA A 52 32.21 -0.69 9.12
N GLN A 53 32.64 0.56 9.29
CA GLN A 53 31.76 1.73 9.23
C GLN A 53 31.15 1.93 7.84
N LEU A 54 31.94 1.76 6.77
CA LEU A 54 31.43 1.76 5.40
C LEU A 54 30.39 0.66 5.16
N GLY A 55 30.67 -0.56 5.65
CA GLY A 55 29.73 -1.69 5.57
C GLY A 55 28.43 -1.42 6.34
N GLY A 56 28.52 -0.83 7.53
CA GLY A 56 27.36 -0.42 8.32
C GLY A 56 26.54 0.69 7.64
N GLY A 57 27.20 1.67 7.03
CA GLY A 57 26.54 2.71 6.23
C GLY A 57 25.83 2.15 5.00
N ALA A 58 26.46 1.21 4.27
CA ALA A 58 25.84 0.52 3.15
C ALA A 58 24.64 -0.33 3.60
N ALA A 59 24.76 -1.06 4.72
CA ALA A 59 23.67 -1.82 5.31
C ALA A 59 22.50 -0.91 5.71
N ALA A 60 22.78 0.28 6.23
CA ALA A 60 21.77 1.28 6.55
C ALA A 60 21.00 1.76 5.32
N LEU A 61 21.70 2.04 4.22
CA LEU A 61 21.06 2.43 2.95
C LEU A 61 20.16 1.32 2.39
N VAL A 62 20.64 0.07 2.41
CA VAL A 62 19.85 -1.10 1.98
C VAL A 62 18.61 -1.26 2.86
N MET A 63 18.75 -1.11 4.18
CA MET A 63 17.64 -1.21 5.12
C MET A 63 16.62 -0.08 4.92
N ALA A 64 17.08 1.15 4.72
CA ALA A 64 16.21 2.30 4.43
C ALA A 64 15.41 2.09 3.13
N TRP A 65 16.08 1.61 2.07
CA TRP A 65 15.43 1.25 0.81
C TRP A 65 14.39 0.13 0.99
N TRP A 66 14.72 -0.91 1.77
CA TRP A 66 13.81 -2.01 2.07
C TRP A 66 12.57 -1.55 2.86
N LEU A 67 12.76 -0.68 3.85
CA LEU A 67 11.68 -0.12 4.69
C LEU A 67 10.80 0.89 3.96
N PHE A 68 11.33 1.56 2.93
CA PHE A 68 10.56 2.52 2.15
C PHE A 68 9.26 1.91 1.61
N LEU A 69 9.34 0.70 1.04
CA LEU A 69 8.19 0.04 0.42
C LEU A 69 7.03 -0.26 1.41
N PRO A 70 7.23 -0.95 2.55
CA PRO A 70 6.16 -1.19 3.53
C PRO A 70 5.66 0.10 4.18
N VAL A 71 6.52 1.10 4.42
CA VAL A 71 6.09 2.39 4.96
C VAL A 71 5.19 3.12 3.96
N ALA A 72 5.58 3.20 2.69
CA ALA A 72 4.76 3.79 1.64
C ALA A 72 3.40 3.08 1.49
N ALA A 73 3.38 1.75 1.54
CA ALA A 73 2.15 0.96 1.52
C ALA A 73 1.26 1.22 2.74
N ALA A 74 1.85 1.35 3.93
CA ALA A 74 1.11 1.69 5.14
C ALA A 74 0.46 3.07 5.03
N ILE A 75 1.20 4.09 4.58
CA ILE A 75 0.68 5.44 4.32
C ILE A 75 -0.46 5.40 3.31
N ALA A 76 -0.26 4.72 2.18
CA ALA A 76 -1.28 4.62 1.14
C ALA A 76 -2.56 3.94 1.65
N SER A 77 -2.45 2.91 2.48
CA SER A 77 -3.62 2.21 3.04
C SER A 77 -4.47 3.10 3.96
N GLN A 78 -3.85 4.06 4.66
CA GLN A 78 -4.56 5.03 5.50
C GLN A 78 -5.33 6.08 4.71
N LEU A 79 -5.00 6.32 3.43
CA LEU A 79 -5.74 7.28 2.59
C LEU A 79 -7.10 6.75 2.14
N VAL A 80 -7.28 5.42 2.15
CA VAL A 80 -8.47 4.78 1.58
C VAL A 80 -9.74 5.18 2.34
N GLU A 81 -9.74 5.08 3.66
CA GLU A 81 -10.95 5.39 4.46
C GLU A 81 -11.35 6.88 4.40
N PRO A 82 -10.46 7.85 4.60
CA PRO A 82 -10.80 9.28 4.50
C PRO A 82 -11.27 9.70 3.10
N VAL A 83 -10.62 9.18 2.06
CA VAL A 83 -11.01 9.49 0.67
C VAL A 83 -12.38 8.90 0.37
N ALA A 84 -12.62 7.65 0.75
CA ALA A 84 -13.93 7.02 0.58
C ALA A 84 -15.03 7.80 1.30
N ALA A 85 -14.81 8.15 2.58
CA ALA A 85 -15.75 8.94 3.36
C ALA A 85 -16.00 10.33 2.75
N ALA A 86 -14.96 10.99 2.22
CA ALA A 86 -15.11 12.28 1.56
C ALA A 86 -15.95 12.19 0.28
N VAL A 87 -15.72 11.16 -0.54
CA VAL A 87 -16.49 10.91 -1.76
C VAL A 87 -17.94 10.55 -1.44
N GLU A 88 -18.18 9.70 -0.44
CA GLU A 88 -19.52 9.31 0.01
C GLU A 88 -20.32 10.51 0.53
N ARG A 89 -19.76 11.33 1.42
CA ARG A 89 -20.45 12.54 1.90
C ARG A 89 -20.81 13.50 0.76
N ARG A 90 -19.97 13.61 -0.27
CA ARG A 90 -20.17 14.57 -1.36
C ARG A 90 -21.16 14.07 -2.42
N HIS A 91 -21.07 12.80 -2.81
CA HIS A 91 -21.81 12.26 -3.94
C HIS A 91 -22.93 11.30 -3.54
N TYR A 92 -22.92 10.80 -2.31
CA TYR A 92 -23.83 9.78 -1.80
C TYR A 92 -24.31 10.08 -0.37
N PRO A 93 -24.89 11.26 -0.09
CA PRO A 93 -25.24 11.70 1.26
C PRO A 93 -26.31 10.84 1.96
N GLY A 94 -27.10 10.08 1.19
CA GLY A 94 -28.16 9.21 1.72
C GLY A 94 -27.71 7.81 2.13
N LEU A 95 -26.41 7.51 2.15
CA LEU A 95 -25.91 6.21 2.56
C LEU A 95 -26.08 6.00 4.07
N PRO A 96 -26.46 4.78 4.52
CA PRO A 96 -26.51 4.48 5.94
C PRO A 96 -25.09 4.54 6.56
N PRO A 97 -24.96 4.54 7.90
CA PRO A 97 -23.66 4.43 8.54
C PRO A 97 -22.86 3.23 8.01
N PRO A 98 -21.55 3.36 7.76
CA PRO A 98 -20.73 2.26 7.27
C PRO A 98 -20.68 1.13 8.31
N GLN A 99 -21.10 -0.07 7.90
CA GLN A 99 -20.98 -1.31 8.68
C GLN A 99 -19.92 -2.19 8.03
N GLY A 100 -18.67 -1.70 8.06
CA GLY A 100 -17.53 -2.37 7.44
C GLY A 100 -17.01 -3.56 8.24
N ALA A 101 -16.09 -4.29 7.62
CA ALA A 101 -15.34 -5.34 8.28
C ALA A 101 -14.50 -4.77 9.44
N SER A 102 -14.27 -5.59 10.48
CA SER A 102 -13.40 -5.23 11.60
C SER A 102 -11.98 -4.89 11.13
N ILE A 103 -11.27 -4.05 11.88
CA ILE A 103 -9.86 -3.70 11.58
C ILE A 103 -9.01 -4.96 11.39
N VAL A 104 -9.22 -5.98 12.23
CA VAL A 104 -8.53 -7.28 12.13
C VAL A 104 -8.81 -7.96 10.78
N ALA A 105 -10.06 -7.95 10.32
CA ALA A 105 -10.42 -8.53 9.03
C ALA A 105 -9.82 -7.75 7.85
N GLN A 106 -9.75 -6.42 7.95
CA GLN A 106 -9.11 -5.56 6.94
C GLN A 106 -7.60 -5.81 6.86
N VAL A 107 -6.91 -5.89 8.01
CA VAL A 107 -5.48 -6.22 8.08
C VAL A 107 -5.21 -7.63 7.55
N ALA A 108 -6.02 -8.62 7.96
CA ALA A 108 -5.90 -9.98 7.47
C ALA A 108 -6.12 -10.08 5.96
N PHE A 109 -7.06 -9.30 5.41
CA PHE A 109 -7.24 -9.18 3.96
C PHE A 109 -5.99 -8.61 3.31
N GLY A 110 -5.47 -7.48 3.79
CA GLY A 110 -4.28 -6.83 3.25
C GLY A 110 -3.07 -7.76 3.23
N LEU A 111 -2.83 -8.49 4.33
CA LEU A 111 -1.74 -9.45 4.42
C LEU A 111 -1.89 -10.62 3.45
N ARG A 112 -3.08 -11.26 3.40
CA ARG A 112 -3.34 -12.37 2.47
C ARG A 112 -3.26 -11.94 1.02
N PHE A 113 -3.80 -10.77 0.70
CA PHE A 113 -3.75 -10.20 -0.64
C PHE A 113 -2.32 -9.88 -1.05
N GLY A 114 -1.55 -9.22 -0.17
CA GLY A 114 -0.14 -8.92 -0.38
C GLY A 114 0.71 -10.17 -0.58
N LEU A 115 0.55 -11.20 0.26
CA LEU A 115 1.25 -12.48 0.10
C LEU A 115 0.91 -13.17 -1.22
N LYS A 116 -0.35 -13.15 -1.63
CA LYS A 116 -0.78 -13.70 -2.92
C LYS A 116 -0.12 -12.97 -4.10
N LEU A 117 -0.05 -11.64 -4.03
CA LEU A 117 0.62 -10.85 -5.07
C LEU A 117 2.13 -11.09 -5.09
N LEU A 118 2.76 -11.20 -3.92
CA LEU A 118 4.17 -11.53 -3.80
C LEU A 118 4.48 -12.89 -4.43
N ALA A 119 3.68 -13.91 -4.12
CA ALA A 119 3.82 -15.23 -4.73
C ALA A 119 3.65 -15.18 -6.25
N LEU A 120 2.67 -14.41 -6.75
CA LEU A 120 2.45 -14.25 -8.19
C LEU A 120 3.63 -13.56 -8.87
N GLN A 121 4.18 -12.49 -8.28
CA GLN A 121 5.37 -11.80 -8.78
C GLN A 121 6.59 -12.74 -8.84
N LEU A 122 6.76 -13.59 -7.83
CA LEU A 122 7.85 -14.57 -7.79
C LEU A 122 7.73 -15.60 -8.92
N VAL A 123 6.51 -16.06 -9.21
CA VAL A 123 6.23 -16.98 -10.34
C VAL A 123 6.45 -16.30 -11.69
N MET A 124 6.23 -14.98 -11.79
CA MET A 124 6.39 -14.22 -13.02
C MET A 124 7.84 -13.83 -13.32
N LEU A 125 8.75 -13.93 -12.34
CA LEU A 125 10.15 -13.53 -12.49
C LEU A 125 10.84 -14.14 -13.73
N PRO A 126 10.67 -15.43 -14.06
CA PRO A 126 11.27 -16.04 -15.26
C PRO A 126 10.70 -15.46 -16.57
N LEU A 127 9.48 -14.94 -16.56
CA LEU A 127 8.83 -14.40 -17.76
C LEU A 127 9.31 -12.98 -18.08
N LEU A 128 9.94 -12.28 -17.13
CA LEU A 128 10.55 -10.96 -17.35
C LEU A 128 11.76 -11.01 -18.29
N PHE A 129 12.38 -12.17 -18.49
CA PHE A 129 13.48 -12.36 -19.43
C PHE A 129 13.02 -12.32 -20.91
N VAL A 130 11.71 -12.31 -21.18
CA VAL A 130 11.14 -12.06 -22.51
C VAL A 130 10.64 -10.60 -22.54
N PRO A 131 11.37 -9.64 -23.12
CA PRO A 131 11.16 -8.22 -22.82
C PRO A 131 9.73 -7.70 -23.06
N VAL A 132 9.16 -7.98 -24.24
CA VAL A 132 7.83 -7.48 -24.61
C VAL A 132 6.72 -8.25 -23.87
N LEU A 133 6.80 -9.58 -23.88
CA LEU A 133 5.78 -10.43 -23.25
C LEU A 133 5.78 -10.28 -21.73
N GLY A 134 6.96 -10.27 -21.11
CA GLY A 134 7.16 -10.08 -19.68
C GLY A 134 6.63 -8.73 -19.21
N PHE A 135 6.90 -7.64 -19.94
CA PHE A 135 6.37 -6.32 -19.62
C PHE A 135 4.83 -6.29 -19.70
N VAL A 136 4.25 -6.78 -20.79
CA VAL A 136 2.78 -6.81 -20.96
C VAL A 136 2.11 -7.65 -19.86
N LEU A 137 2.68 -8.80 -19.52
CA LEU A 137 2.17 -9.65 -18.45
C LEU A 137 2.28 -8.98 -17.09
N ALA A 138 3.44 -8.39 -16.77
CA ALA A 138 3.65 -7.66 -15.53
C ALA A 138 2.63 -6.53 -15.37
N LEU A 139 2.44 -5.72 -16.41
CA LEU A 139 1.45 -4.64 -16.42
C LEU A 139 0.03 -5.18 -16.25
N THR A 140 -0.31 -6.28 -16.91
CA THR A 140 -1.64 -6.93 -16.81
C THR A 140 -1.93 -7.42 -15.39
N VAL A 141 -0.92 -8.01 -14.74
CA VAL A 141 -1.03 -8.50 -13.37
C VAL A 141 -1.07 -7.34 -12.38
N SER A 142 -0.25 -6.30 -12.56
CA SER A 142 -0.31 -5.07 -11.76
C SER A 142 -1.67 -4.39 -11.88
N ALA A 143 -2.24 -4.34 -13.09
CA ALA A 143 -3.58 -3.81 -13.32
C ALA A 143 -4.64 -4.63 -12.55
N TYR A 144 -4.61 -5.96 -12.64
CA TYR A 144 -5.49 -6.82 -11.87
C TYR A 144 -5.32 -6.61 -10.36
N ALA A 145 -4.08 -6.53 -9.88
CA ALA A 145 -3.76 -6.32 -8.48
C ALA A 145 -4.30 -4.99 -7.94
N LEU A 146 -4.06 -3.89 -8.66
CA LEU A 146 -4.55 -2.56 -8.28
C LEU A 146 -6.07 -2.51 -8.31
N GLY A 147 -6.69 -3.02 -9.37
CA GLY A 147 -8.15 -3.04 -9.51
C GLY A 147 -8.83 -3.86 -8.42
N ALA A 148 -8.40 -5.11 -8.22
CA ALA A 148 -8.95 -5.99 -7.19
C ALA A 148 -8.69 -5.44 -5.78
N GLY A 149 -7.47 -4.96 -5.53
CA GLY A 149 -7.07 -4.39 -4.24
C GLY A 149 -7.93 -3.18 -3.88
N MET A 150 -8.03 -2.17 -4.77
CA MET A 150 -8.80 -0.96 -4.51
C MET A 150 -10.29 -1.23 -4.34
N VAL A 151 -10.89 -2.07 -5.19
CA VAL A 151 -12.32 -2.42 -5.09
C VAL A 151 -12.61 -3.18 -3.81
N GLN A 152 -11.83 -4.20 -3.48
CA GLN A 152 -12.08 -5.03 -2.29
C GLN A 152 -11.79 -4.27 -1.00
N GLN A 153 -10.70 -3.50 -0.95
CA GLN A 153 -10.35 -2.70 0.22
C GLN A 153 -11.40 -1.60 0.48
N THR A 154 -11.88 -0.95 -0.57
CA THR A 154 -12.98 0.03 -0.45
C THR A 154 -14.30 -0.64 -0.05
N ALA A 155 -14.60 -1.83 -0.60
CA ALA A 155 -15.80 -2.58 -0.24
C ALA A 155 -15.81 -3.02 1.24
N LEU A 156 -14.64 -3.37 1.79
CA LEU A 156 -14.49 -3.75 3.20
C LEU A 156 -14.85 -2.61 4.18
N LEU A 157 -14.88 -1.35 3.72
CA LEU A 157 -15.34 -0.23 4.54
C LEU A 157 -16.85 -0.28 4.83
N ARG A 158 -17.62 -1.04 4.04
CA ARG A 158 -19.10 -1.10 4.14
C ARG A 158 -19.68 -2.51 4.14
N MET A 159 -18.85 -3.51 3.88
CA MET A 159 -19.25 -4.91 3.75
C MET A 159 -18.27 -5.79 4.50
N ASP A 160 -18.70 -7.01 4.81
CA ASP A 160 -17.83 -8.05 5.33
C ASP A 160 -16.91 -8.63 4.24
N GLY A 161 -16.01 -9.53 4.65
CA GLY A 161 -15.08 -10.16 3.70
C GLY A 161 -15.75 -10.96 2.59
N ALA A 162 -16.92 -11.58 2.86
CA ALA A 162 -17.66 -12.29 1.82
C ALA A 162 -18.32 -11.33 0.84
N GLY A 163 -18.93 -10.25 1.34
CA GLY A 163 -19.49 -9.16 0.56
C GLY A 163 -18.46 -8.51 -0.36
N ALA A 164 -17.27 -8.19 0.16
CA ALA A 164 -16.18 -7.61 -0.64
C ALA A 164 -15.73 -8.54 -1.79
N ARG A 165 -15.65 -9.86 -1.54
CA ARG A 165 -15.35 -10.85 -2.61
C ARG A 165 -16.48 -10.97 -3.62
N ALA A 166 -17.74 -10.89 -3.18
CA ALA A 166 -18.89 -10.89 -4.07
C ALA A 166 -18.95 -9.63 -4.93
N ALA A 167 -18.65 -8.46 -4.36
CA ALA A 167 -18.56 -7.19 -5.08
C ALA A 167 -17.46 -7.23 -6.14
N TRP A 168 -16.28 -7.77 -5.82
CA TRP A 168 -15.22 -7.98 -6.81
C TRP A 168 -15.68 -8.87 -7.96
N ARG A 169 -16.32 -10.02 -7.67
CA ARG A 169 -16.88 -10.89 -8.71
C ARG A 169 -17.92 -10.17 -9.58
N ARG A 170 -18.73 -9.32 -8.95
CA ARG A 170 -19.63 -8.28 -9.51
C ARG A 170 -18.95 -7.47 -10.61
N LEU A 171 -17.84 -6.87 -10.20
CA LEU A 171 -17.20 -5.74 -10.86
C LEU A 171 -15.90 -6.11 -11.58
N ARG A 172 -15.61 -7.39 -11.84
CA ARG A 172 -14.28 -7.83 -12.33
C ARG A 172 -13.81 -7.06 -13.56
N VAL A 173 -14.70 -6.84 -14.52
CA VAL A 173 -14.36 -6.13 -15.77
C VAL A 173 -14.11 -4.65 -15.48
N ALA A 174 -15.04 -3.96 -14.84
CA ALA A 174 -14.93 -2.53 -14.54
C ALA A 174 -13.75 -2.24 -13.58
N GLY A 175 -13.56 -3.10 -12.60
CA GLY A 175 -12.45 -3.04 -11.65
C GLY A 175 -11.10 -3.34 -12.30
N TRP A 176 -11.04 -4.26 -13.26
CA TRP A 176 -9.81 -4.50 -14.03
C TRP A 176 -9.49 -3.32 -14.96
N LEU A 177 -10.49 -2.70 -15.60
CA LEU A 177 -10.30 -1.47 -16.38
C LEU A 177 -9.79 -0.31 -15.52
N LEU A 178 -10.37 -0.12 -14.34
CA LEU A 178 -9.85 0.82 -13.34
C LEU A 178 -8.40 0.48 -12.99
N GLY A 179 -8.13 -0.80 -12.74
CA GLY A 179 -6.79 -1.31 -12.47
C GLY A 179 -5.78 -0.99 -13.57
N MET A 180 -6.15 -1.12 -14.84
CA MET A 180 -5.29 -0.75 -15.97
C MET A 180 -4.97 0.75 -16.00
N ALA A 181 -5.97 1.59 -15.77
CA ALA A 181 -5.76 3.04 -15.67
C ALA A 181 -4.81 3.37 -14.50
N LEU A 182 -5.02 2.77 -13.33
CA LEU A 182 -4.15 2.96 -12.17
C LEU A 182 -2.73 2.43 -12.40
N ALA A 183 -2.58 1.28 -13.08
CA ALA A 183 -1.28 0.72 -13.42
C ALA A 183 -0.52 1.63 -14.39
N ALA A 184 -1.19 2.20 -15.38
CA ALA A 184 -0.59 3.18 -16.29
C ALA A 184 -0.17 4.46 -15.54
N MET A 185 -0.98 4.95 -14.60
CA MET A 185 -0.60 6.07 -13.73
C MET A 185 0.60 5.75 -12.85
N ALA A 186 0.70 4.53 -12.34
CA ALA A 186 1.81 4.09 -11.49
C ALA A 186 3.16 4.09 -12.21
N LEU A 187 3.17 4.01 -13.56
CA LEU A 187 4.39 4.13 -14.36
C LEU A 187 5.00 5.53 -14.33
N VAL A 188 4.19 6.56 -14.07
CA VAL A 188 4.64 7.96 -13.99
C VAL A 188 4.81 8.34 -12.52
N PRO A 189 6.02 8.64 -12.02
CA PRO A 189 6.27 8.86 -10.59
C PRO A 189 5.35 9.87 -9.92
N LEU A 190 5.05 11.00 -10.57
CA LEU A 190 4.15 12.02 -10.03
C LEU A 190 2.69 11.54 -9.96
N LEU A 191 2.23 10.77 -10.96
CA LEU A 191 0.87 10.25 -11.00
C LEU A 191 0.68 9.07 -10.04
N ASN A 192 1.75 8.33 -9.73
CA ASN A 192 1.72 7.23 -8.78
C ASN A 192 1.25 7.68 -7.39
N LEU A 193 1.58 8.91 -6.98
CA LEU A 193 1.11 9.50 -5.72
C LEU A 193 -0.41 9.69 -5.67
N LEU A 194 -1.06 9.81 -6.83
CA LEU A 194 -2.51 9.99 -6.94
C LEU A 194 -3.28 8.67 -7.01
N VAL A 195 -2.60 7.56 -7.29
CA VAL A 195 -3.20 6.21 -7.41
C VAL A 195 -4.09 5.84 -6.22
N PRO A 196 -3.65 5.96 -4.93
CA PRO A 196 -4.53 5.59 -3.82
C PRO A 196 -5.77 6.50 -3.71
N ILE A 197 -5.63 7.78 -4.05
CA ILE A 197 -6.73 8.76 -3.96
C ILE A 197 -7.75 8.49 -5.07
N LEU A 198 -7.30 8.46 -6.32
CA LEU A 198 -8.17 8.26 -7.48
C LEU A 198 -8.72 6.84 -7.54
N GLY A 199 -7.91 5.85 -7.17
CA GLY A 199 -8.31 4.45 -7.11
C GLY A 199 -9.43 4.23 -6.11
N THR A 200 -9.32 4.79 -4.91
CA THR A 200 -10.38 4.73 -3.90
C THR A 200 -11.63 5.46 -4.36
N ALA A 201 -11.51 6.69 -4.87
CA ALA A 201 -12.67 7.46 -5.32
C ALA A 201 -13.44 6.74 -6.44
N ALA A 202 -12.71 6.23 -7.44
CA ALA A 202 -13.30 5.46 -8.53
C ALA A 202 -13.92 4.14 -8.02
N ALA A 203 -13.27 3.44 -7.09
CA ALA A 203 -13.81 2.22 -6.48
C ALA A 203 -15.14 2.48 -5.75
N VAL A 204 -15.27 3.59 -5.01
CA VAL A 204 -16.54 3.99 -4.39
C VAL A 204 -17.62 4.16 -5.46
N HIS A 205 -17.33 4.90 -6.53
CA HIS A 205 -18.30 5.10 -7.61
C HIS A 205 -18.71 3.79 -8.28
N LEU A 206 -17.77 2.87 -8.53
CA LEU A 206 -18.07 1.56 -9.09
C LEU A 206 -18.98 0.74 -8.16
N LEU A 207 -18.66 0.70 -6.87
CA LEU A 207 -19.45 -0.02 -5.87
C LEU A 207 -20.87 0.54 -5.79
N GLN A 208 -21.02 1.86 -5.70
CA GLN A 208 -22.34 2.51 -5.55
C GLN A 208 -23.19 2.48 -6.84
N ARG A 209 -22.56 2.43 -8.02
CA ARG A 209 -23.31 2.23 -9.28
C ARG A 209 -23.87 0.82 -9.37
N SER A 210 -23.13 -0.18 -8.90
CA SER A 210 -23.54 -1.59 -8.95
C SER A 210 -24.64 -2.00 -7.98
N THR A 211 -24.85 -1.22 -6.92
CA THR A 211 -25.93 -1.44 -5.95
C THR A 211 -27.24 -0.76 -6.35
N ARG A 212 -27.20 0.14 -7.35
CA ARG A 212 -28.36 0.87 -7.88
C ARG A 212 -28.96 0.26 -9.17
N SER A 213 -28.26 -0.68 -9.80
CA SER A 213 -28.70 -1.45 -10.98
C SER A 213 -29.24 -2.81 -10.58
#